data_AF-A0A920RZ90-F1
#
_entry.id   AF-A0A920RZ90-F1
#
_cell.length_a   1.000
_cell.length_b   1.000
_cell.length_c   1.000
_cell.angle_alpha   90.00
_cell.angle_beta   90.00
_cell.angle_gamma   90.00
#
_symmetry.space_group_name_H-M   'P 1'
#
loop_
_entity.id
_entity.type
_entity.pdbx_description
1 polymer ?
#
loop_
_entity_poly.entity_id
_entity_poly.type
_entity_poly.pdbx_seq_one_letter_code
_entity_poly.pdbx_strand_id
1 'polypeptide(L)'
;MTGFYEGLIVISAYKDGLGHQTNSTKDKGIVNSDLEQLSELFGENFFLGIQRLGLTGEEEEINRVVSLSTKYDVPLVALNNPKFLSENDFISLEARACIDQGRVLEDQNRHRDYTDQQYFKTPKRNEGAF
;
A
#
# COMPACT_ATOMS: atom_id res chain seq x y z
N MET A 1 5.35 -0.57 -28.76
CA MET A 1 5.42 0.71 -28.02
C MET A 1 6.78 0.76 -27.34
N THR A 2 7.70 1.62 -27.78
CA THR A 2 8.95 1.89 -27.06
C THR A 2 8.64 2.91 -25.97
N GLY A 3 8.13 2.45 -24.84
CA GLY A 3 7.84 3.30 -23.69
C GLY A 3 9.03 3.39 -22.74
N PHE A 4 9.07 4.46 -21.95
CA PHE A 4 10.11 4.77 -20.97
C PHE A 4 10.03 3.86 -19.73
N TYR A 5 10.16 2.54 -19.91
CA TYR A 5 10.06 1.55 -18.82
C TYR A 5 11.40 0.93 -18.44
N GLU A 6 12.43 1.12 -19.27
CA GLU A 6 13.76 0.57 -19.03
C GLU A 6 14.35 1.14 -17.72
N GLY A 7 14.74 0.25 -16.81
CA GLY A 7 15.31 0.61 -15.51
C GLY A 7 14.29 1.01 -14.43
N LEU A 8 12.98 0.95 -14.71
CA LEU A 8 11.95 1.23 -13.71
C LEU A 8 11.49 -0.05 -13.00
N ILE A 9 11.34 0.05 -11.69
CA ILE A 9 10.66 -0.96 -10.85
C ILE A 9 9.26 -0.44 -10.52
N VAL A 10 8.27 -1.30 -10.69
CA VAL A 10 6.87 -1.00 -10.36
C VAL A 10 6.43 -1.87 -9.19
N ILE A 11 5.84 -1.21 -8.19
CA ILE A 11 5.25 -1.87 -7.03
C ILE A 11 3.79 -1.46 -6.96
N SER A 12 2.87 -2.40 -7.20
CA SER A 12 1.44 -2.16 -7.03
C SER A 12 1.06 -2.35 -5.55
N ALA A 13 0.71 -1.26 -4.86
CA ALA A 13 0.49 -1.26 -3.42
C ALA A 13 -0.43 -0.12 -2.96
N TYR A 14 -0.79 -0.12 -1.68
CA TYR A 14 -1.65 0.89 -1.05
C TYR A 14 -3.03 1.01 -1.69
N LYS A 15 -3.72 2.12 -1.40
CA LYS A 15 -5.07 2.46 -1.87
C LYS A 15 -5.27 2.42 -3.39
N ASP A 16 -4.19 2.59 -4.16
CA ASP A 16 -4.23 2.61 -5.63
C ASP A 16 -3.74 1.27 -6.22
N GLY A 17 -3.32 0.33 -5.37
CA GLY A 17 -2.80 -0.97 -5.76
C GLY A 17 -3.89 -1.96 -6.18
N LEU A 18 -3.50 -2.94 -6.98
CA LEU A 18 -4.40 -3.96 -7.55
C LEU A 18 -5.08 -4.84 -6.48
N GLY A 19 -4.48 -4.95 -5.28
CA GLY A 19 -5.07 -5.65 -4.14
C GLY A 19 -6.19 -4.90 -3.42
N HIS A 20 -6.22 -3.57 -3.56
CA HIS A 20 -7.16 -2.69 -2.90
C HIS A 20 -8.47 -2.52 -3.69
N GLN A 21 -8.43 -2.73 -5.01
CA GLN A 21 -9.60 -2.61 -5.87
C GLN A 21 -10.67 -3.68 -5.54
N THR A 22 -11.94 -3.26 -5.61
CA THR A 22 -13.07 -3.87 -4.89
C THR A 22 -13.53 -5.25 -5.38
N ASN A 23 -14.39 -5.91 -4.59
CA ASN A 23 -14.76 -7.32 -4.72
C ASN A 23 -15.74 -7.68 -5.86
N SER A 24 -16.18 -6.74 -6.70
CA SER A 24 -17.18 -7.04 -7.73
C SER A 24 -16.57 -7.87 -8.88
N THR A 25 -17.39 -8.65 -9.58
CA THR A 25 -16.93 -9.45 -10.74
C THR A 25 -16.33 -8.57 -11.84
N LYS A 26 -16.82 -7.34 -11.99
CA LYS A 26 -16.29 -6.36 -12.95
C LYS A 26 -14.89 -5.92 -12.56
N ASP A 27 -14.68 -5.63 -11.28
CA ASP A 27 -13.39 -5.18 -10.75
C ASP A 27 -12.34 -6.29 -10.85
N LYS A 28 -12.72 -7.55 -10.62
CA LYS A 28 -11.82 -8.71 -10.81
C LYS A 28 -11.32 -8.85 -12.24
N GLY A 29 -12.15 -8.53 -13.24
CA GLY A 29 -11.75 -8.55 -14.65
C GLY A 29 -10.71 -7.47 -14.97
N ILE A 30 -10.91 -6.26 -14.43
CA ILE A 30 -9.98 -5.14 -14.59
C ILE A 30 -8.65 -5.45 -13.91
N VAL A 31 -8.67 -5.91 -12.66
CA VAL A 31 -7.46 -6.27 -11.90
C VAL A 31 -6.61 -7.33 -12.61
N ASN A 32 -7.24 -8.36 -13.17
CA ASN A 32 -6.54 -9.39 -13.94
C ASN A 32 -5.90 -8.83 -15.22
N SER A 33 -6.64 -7.99 -15.96
CA SER A 33 -6.13 -7.33 -17.17
C SER A 33 -4.94 -6.41 -16.87
N ASP A 34 -5.04 -5.62 -15.80
CA ASP A 34 -3.98 -4.69 -15.41
C ASP A 34 -2.73 -5.45 -14.92
N LEU A 35 -2.92 -6.56 -14.19
CA LEU A 35 -1.83 -7.47 -13.81
C LEU A 35 -1.12 -8.03 -15.03
N GLU A 36 -1.86 -8.57 -16.01
CA GLU A 36 -1.29 -9.15 -17.23
C GLU A 36 -0.50 -8.09 -18.01
N GLN A 37 -1.07 -6.89 -18.18
CA GLN A 37 -0.39 -5.78 -18.86
C GLN A 37 0.89 -5.34 -18.13
N LEU A 38 0.84 -5.18 -16.80
CA LEU A 38 2.01 -4.77 -16.03
C LEU A 38 3.10 -5.85 -16.02
N SER A 39 2.72 -7.12 -15.92
CA SER A 39 3.66 -8.24 -16.04
C SER A 39 4.32 -8.29 -17.42
N GLU A 40 3.56 -8.07 -18.50
CA GLU A 40 4.13 -8.00 -19.87
C GLU A 40 5.08 -6.80 -20.05
N LEU A 41 4.77 -5.65 -19.45
CA LEU A 41 5.55 -4.43 -19.59
C LEU A 41 6.83 -4.41 -18.75
N PHE A 42 6.78 -4.91 -17.52
CA PHE A 42 7.85 -4.77 -16.54
C PHE A 42 8.55 -6.08 -16.17
N GLY A 43 7.96 -7.23 -16.48
CA GLY A 43 8.56 -8.55 -16.23
C GLY A 43 9.04 -8.69 -14.79
N GLU A 44 10.34 -8.99 -14.63
CA GLU A 44 10.99 -9.17 -13.32
C GLU A 44 11.03 -7.90 -12.45
N ASN A 45 10.75 -6.72 -13.03
CA ASN A 45 10.71 -5.45 -12.31
C ASN A 45 9.31 -5.12 -11.75
N PHE A 46 8.36 -6.06 -11.80
CA PHE A 46 7.02 -5.88 -11.27
C PHE A 46 6.82 -6.64 -9.95
N PHE A 47 6.31 -5.95 -8.93
CA PHE A 47 6.06 -6.48 -7.60
C PHE A 47 4.67 -6.11 -7.11
N LEU A 48 4.09 -6.96 -6.26
CA LEU A 48 2.91 -6.62 -5.48
C LEU A 48 3.33 -6.28 -4.04
N GLY A 49 2.88 -5.13 -3.55
CA GLY A 49 3.19 -4.67 -2.20
C GLY A 49 2.14 -5.14 -1.19
N ILE A 50 2.62 -5.59 -0.04
CA ILE A 50 1.80 -5.88 1.15
C ILE A 50 2.24 -4.99 2.31
N GLN A 51 1.31 -4.67 3.20
CA GLN A 51 1.54 -3.73 4.30
C GLN A 51 0.68 -4.07 5.52
N ARG A 52 1.23 -3.88 6.71
CA ARG A 52 0.48 -3.86 7.98
C ARG A 52 0.66 -2.49 8.63
N LEU A 53 -0.35 -1.64 8.42
CA LEU A 53 -0.38 -0.27 8.91
C LEU A 53 -1.42 -0.08 10.02
N GLY A 54 -2.12 -1.14 10.46
CA GLY A 54 -3.20 -1.03 11.44
C GLY A 54 -4.49 -0.47 10.83
N LEU A 55 -4.68 -0.66 9.52
CA LEU A 55 -5.90 -0.25 8.82
C LEU A 55 -6.97 -1.36 8.92
N THR A 56 -8.22 -0.96 9.06
CA THR A 56 -9.34 -1.91 9.02
C THR A 56 -9.38 -2.63 7.67
N GLY A 57 -9.43 -3.96 7.71
CA GLY A 57 -9.52 -4.80 6.50
C GLY A 57 -8.17 -5.13 5.85
N GLU A 58 -7.04 -4.74 6.45
CA GLU A 58 -5.71 -4.98 5.84
C GLU A 58 -5.38 -6.47 5.67
N GLU A 59 -5.78 -7.35 6.59
CA GLU A 59 -5.54 -8.80 6.45
C GLU A 59 -6.31 -9.40 5.26
N GLU A 60 -7.52 -8.92 4.98
CA GLU A 60 -8.27 -9.36 3.80
C GLU A 60 -7.59 -8.87 2.52
N GLU A 61 -7.06 -7.65 2.53
CA GLU A 61 -6.28 -7.09 1.42
C GLU A 61 -4.99 -7.89 1.17
N ILE A 62 -4.22 -8.17 2.23
CA ILE A 62 -3.01 -9.00 2.16
C ILE A 62 -3.33 -10.37 1.55
N ASN A 63 -4.37 -11.05 2.04
CA ASN A 63 -4.76 -12.36 1.52
C ASN A 63 -5.14 -12.32 0.03
N ARG A 64 -5.81 -11.24 -0.42
CA ARG A 64 -6.10 -11.02 -1.85
C ARG A 64 -4.82 -10.85 -2.65
N VAL A 65 -3.91 -9.99 -2.19
CA VAL A 65 -2.62 -9.74 -2.85
C VAL A 65 -1.78 -11.01 -2.95
N VAL A 66 -1.68 -11.79 -1.87
CA VAL A 66 -0.99 -13.09 -1.84
C VAL A 66 -1.60 -14.07 -2.84
N SER A 67 -2.94 -14.09 -2.95
CA SER A 67 -3.63 -14.94 -3.93
C SER A 67 -3.31 -14.53 -5.37
N LEU A 68 -3.25 -13.23 -5.65
CA LEU A 68 -2.86 -12.70 -6.97
C LEU A 68 -1.40 -13.01 -7.29
N SER A 69 -0.50 -12.77 -6.34
CA SER A 69 0.93 -13.13 -6.46
C SER A 69 1.11 -14.60 -6.82
N THR A 70 0.43 -15.50 -6.10
CA THR A 70 0.51 -16.95 -6.37
C THR A 70 -0.06 -17.31 -7.74
N LYS A 71 -1.18 -16.68 -8.15
CA LYS A 71 -1.84 -16.99 -9.43
C LYS A 71 -1.03 -16.53 -10.64
N TYR A 72 -0.38 -15.36 -10.55
CA TYR A 72 0.31 -14.69 -11.65
C TYR A 72 1.83 -14.79 -11.57
N ASP A 73 2.37 -15.50 -10.57
CA ASP A 73 3.81 -15.65 -10.31
C ASP A 73 4.53 -14.29 -10.19
N VAL A 74 3.90 -13.33 -9.49
CA VAL A 74 4.45 -11.99 -9.25
C VAL A 74 5.01 -11.91 -7.83
N PRO A 75 6.28 -11.51 -7.63
CA PRO A 75 6.89 -11.45 -6.31
C PRO A 75 6.23 -10.41 -5.39
N LEU A 76 6.24 -10.72 -4.08
CA LEU A 76 5.75 -9.81 -3.04
C LEU A 76 6.87 -8.95 -2.46
N VAL A 77 6.52 -7.73 -2.05
CA VAL A 77 7.39 -6.86 -1.26
C VAL A 77 6.64 -6.31 -0.04
N ALA A 78 7.27 -6.41 1.13
CA ALA A 78 6.76 -5.85 2.38
C ALA A 78 7.06 -4.34 2.45
N LEU A 79 6.03 -3.53 2.66
CA LEU A 79 6.14 -2.07 2.70
C LEU A 79 5.56 -1.49 4.00
N ASN A 80 6.10 -0.35 4.42
CA ASN A 80 5.69 0.33 5.65
C ASN A 80 5.28 1.81 5.48
N ASN A 81 5.44 2.40 4.29
CA ASN A 81 5.00 3.78 3.96
C ASN A 81 5.29 4.85 5.03
N PRO A 82 6.53 5.02 5.47
CA PRO A 82 6.83 5.96 6.54
C PRO A 82 6.38 7.37 6.16
N LYS A 83 5.60 8.01 7.03
CA LYS A 83 5.19 9.42 6.95
C LYS A 83 5.91 10.28 7.98
N PHE A 84 6.53 9.65 8.96
CA PHE A 84 7.26 10.28 10.05
C PHE A 84 8.41 9.38 10.53
N LEU A 85 9.34 9.93 11.32
CA LEU A 85 10.60 9.24 11.64
C LEU A 85 10.44 8.30 12.85
N SER A 86 9.93 8.82 13.96
CA SER A 86 9.78 8.09 15.22
C SER A 86 8.31 7.88 15.58
N GLU A 87 7.97 6.77 16.21
CA GLU A 87 6.61 6.48 16.71
C GLU A 87 5.98 7.66 17.49
N ASN A 88 6.80 8.41 18.24
CA ASN A 88 6.36 9.57 19.02
C ASN A 88 5.98 10.80 18.18
N ASP A 89 6.35 10.85 16.89
CA ASP A 89 6.07 11.98 16.01
C ASP A 89 4.64 11.95 15.43
N PHE A 90 3.86 10.90 15.72
CA PHE A 90 2.51 10.74 15.18
C PHE A 90 1.59 11.93 15.49
N ILE A 91 1.64 12.46 16.73
CA ILE A 91 0.82 13.62 17.12
C ILE A 91 1.19 14.88 16.31
N SER A 92 2.46 15.04 15.96
CA SER A 92 2.95 16.15 15.14
C SER A 92 2.45 16.03 13.70
N LEU A 93 2.41 14.81 13.15
CA LEU A 93 1.83 14.54 11.84
C LEU A 93 0.34 14.85 11.82
N GLU A 94 -0.40 14.41 12.83
CA GLU A 94 -1.84 14.66 12.94
C GLU A 94 -2.16 16.15 13.07
N ALA A 95 -1.38 16.90 13.85
CA ALA A 95 -1.52 18.35 13.94
C ALA A 95 -1.28 19.03 12.56
N ARG A 96 -0.24 18.61 11.83
CA ARG A 96 0.04 19.12 10.47
C ARG A 96 -1.12 18.81 9.51
N ALA A 97 -1.64 17.59 9.53
CA ALA A 97 -2.76 17.18 8.69
C ALA A 97 -4.03 17.99 8.99
N CYS A 98 -4.32 18.24 10.27
CA CYS A 98 -5.46 19.06 10.67
C CYS A 98 -5.35 20.50 10.16
N ILE A 99 -4.15 21.09 10.19
CA ILE A 99 -3.91 22.43 9.64
C ILE A 99 -4.19 22.46 8.13
N ASP A 100 -3.66 21.49 7.38
CA ASP A 100 -3.83 21.38 5.93
C ASP A 100 -5.31 21.23 5.53
N GLN A 101 -6.07 20.47 6.33
CA GLN A 101 -7.49 20.23 6.11
C GLN A 101 -8.42 21.31 6.68
N GLY A 102 -7.89 22.28 7.43
CA GLY A 102 -8.70 23.28 8.16
C GLY A 102 -9.59 22.66 9.25
N ARG A 103 -9.14 21.60 9.92
CA ARG A 103 -9.88 20.88 10.96
C ARG A 103 -9.25 21.04 12.34
N VAL A 104 -10.03 20.73 13.39
CA VAL A 104 -9.58 20.76 14.78
C VAL A 104 -9.10 19.36 15.19
N LEU A 105 -7.95 19.29 15.87
CA LEU A 105 -7.33 18.02 16.28
C LEU A 105 -8.23 17.18 17.22
N GLU A 106 -8.98 17.86 18.09
CA GLU A 106 -9.89 17.27 19.09
C GLU A 106 -11.20 16.73 18.48
N ASP A 107 -11.51 17.04 17.23
CA ASP A 107 -12.71 16.51 16.57
C ASP A 107 -12.59 14.99 16.37
N GLN A 108 -13.35 14.22 17.15
CA GLN A 108 -13.34 12.75 17.09
C GLN A 108 -13.93 12.20 15.77
N ASN A 109 -14.75 12.99 15.07
CA ASN A 109 -15.35 12.60 13.80
C ASN A 109 -14.48 12.98 12.60
N ARG A 110 -13.29 13.57 12.83
CA ARG A 110 -12.39 13.91 11.75
C ARG A 110 -11.93 12.66 11.02
N HIS A 111 -11.77 12.80 9.71
CA HIS A 111 -11.12 11.77 8.92
C HIS A 111 -9.65 11.68 9.35
N ARG A 112 -9.15 10.45 9.52
CA ARG A 112 -7.74 10.19 9.83
C ARG A 112 -7.08 9.58 8.61
N ASP A 113 -6.20 10.35 7.98
CA ASP A 113 -5.47 9.92 6.78
C ASP A 113 -4.34 8.93 7.12
N TYR A 114 -3.89 8.93 8.38
CA TYR A 114 -2.68 8.26 8.81
C TYR A 114 -2.92 7.38 10.04
N THR A 115 -2.06 6.39 10.20
CA THR A 115 -2.00 5.54 11.40
C THR A 115 -0.68 5.76 12.15
N ASP A 116 -0.67 5.38 13.43
CA ASP A 116 0.53 5.45 14.27
C ASP A 116 1.61 4.43 13.88
N GLN A 117 1.32 3.51 12.95
CA GLN A 117 2.27 2.51 12.45
C GLN A 117 3.17 3.02 11.32
N GLN A 118 2.93 4.23 10.79
CA GLN A 118 3.64 4.79 9.64
C GLN A 118 4.92 5.58 10.04
N TYR A 119 5.61 5.18 11.11
CA TYR A 119 6.98 5.65 11.39
C TYR A 119 8.02 4.81 10.64
N PHE A 120 9.26 5.24 10.60
CA PHE A 120 10.37 4.48 9.99
C PHE A 120 10.75 3.26 10.86
N LYS A 121 10.08 2.13 10.63
CA LYS A 121 10.35 0.86 11.34
C LYS A 121 11.77 0.34 11.09
N THR A 122 12.38 -0.20 12.14
CA THR A 122 13.61 -0.98 12.00
C THR A 122 13.33 -2.31 11.27
N PRO A 123 14.33 -2.92 10.60
CA PRO A 123 14.13 -4.19 9.90
C PRO A 123 13.51 -5.27 10.78
N LYS A 124 14.01 -5.46 12.01
CA LYS A 124 13.46 -6.43 12.97
C LYS A 124 11.98 -6.20 13.29
N ARG A 125 11.55 -4.93 13.44
CA ARG A 125 10.14 -4.60 13.74
C ARG A 125 9.26 -4.74 12.50
N ASN A 126 9.82 -4.53 11.30
CA ASN A 126 9.13 -4.76 10.04
C ASN A 126 8.97 -6.26 9.75
N GLU A 127 10.02 -7.06 9.93
CA GLU A 127 9.99 -8.52 9.81
C GLU A 127 9.00 -9.15 10.78
N GLY A 128 9.02 -8.75 12.05
CA GLY A 128 8.05 -9.25 13.04
C GLY A 128 6.60 -8.84 12.76
N ALA A 129 6.37 -7.94 11.79
CA ALA A 129 5.05 -7.57 11.33
C ALA A 129 4.59 -8.36 10.10
N PHE A 130 5.37 -9.31 9.55
CA PHE A 130 4.94 -10.17 8.44
C PHE A 130 4.99 -11.64 8.83
#